data_AF-A0A5N7SBZ8-F1
#
_entry.id   AF-A0A5N7SBZ8-F1
#
_cell.length_a   1.000
_cell.length_b   1.000
_cell.length_c   1.000
_cell.angle_alpha   90.00
_cell.angle_beta   90.00
_cell.angle_gamma   90.00
#
_symmetry.space_group_name_H-M   'P 1'
#
loop_
_entity.id
_entity.type
_entity.pdbx_description
1 polymer ?
#
loop_
_entity_poly.entity_id
_entity_poly.type
_entity_poly.pdbx_seq_one_letter_code
_entity_poly.pdbx_strand_id
1 'polypeptide(L)'
;MQWREATEIEGNSVRVPPTWLDLYYYEALNILFRFENSLRIFAYIILKKELGEKWDNAAISGNSTIKSETKKRLAQAREHGYLGYEVSSPMLYLNSGELTTIITSDAYWKHFAPYFKATKQIILNKLNEIGTVRNSLAHFRPLKKDDLDLIKQNTKHVLLEIETCIDRINAISSATPTNNDSEWYKKLSSIKNEVVEISLFQSQDQQWVRTEIGFKTPLLEKNQFGTHYFSYQLGKFRTEEMLKKYDGIRNACICVSEIPAFGNISHNHDVVFDQKISIIFHQKNLSDGIEPIFSDFTEIAKKAEREVALLHEDRLTLGELVKSESANASFITNVDNPFWSLNISNLNTPLESVDSIEFWGHRYHFSSNFVTDTNHYPWMPTAVSKPAWAGI
;
A
#
# COMPACT_ATOMS: atom_id res chain seq x y z
N MET A 1 -29.58 -25.95 12.94
CA MET A 1 -29.35 -25.79 11.49
C MET A 1 -28.17 -26.65 11.09
N GLN A 2 -28.23 -27.35 9.95
CA GLN A 2 -27.02 -27.93 9.37
C GLN A 2 -26.28 -26.83 8.63
N TRP A 3 -25.13 -26.44 9.15
CA TRP A 3 -24.23 -25.49 8.51
C TRP A 3 -23.52 -26.24 7.38
N ARG A 4 -24.11 -26.22 6.19
CA ARG A 4 -23.51 -26.80 4.99
C ARG A 4 -22.38 -25.92 4.51
N GLU A 5 -21.30 -26.52 4.04
CA GLU A 5 -20.13 -25.83 3.51
C GLU A 5 -20.12 -25.87 1.98
N ALA A 6 -19.43 -24.92 1.36
CA ALA A 6 -19.13 -25.01 -0.07
C ALA A 6 -18.06 -26.09 -0.29
N THR A 7 -18.18 -26.86 -1.36
CA THR A 7 -17.24 -27.94 -1.68
C THR A 7 -16.45 -27.61 -2.93
N GLU A 8 -15.13 -27.74 -2.84
CA GLU A 8 -14.26 -27.70 -4.02
C GLU A 8 -14.49 -28.91 -4.91
N ILE A 9 -14.41 -28.66 -6.20
CA ILE A 9 -14.42 -29.65 -7.27
C ILE A 9 -13.19 -29.39 -8.14
N GLU A 10 -12.74 -30.41 -8.86
CA GLU A 10 -11.63 -30.31 -9.80
C GLU A 10 -11.72 -29.06 -10.71
N GLY A 11 -10.57 -28.40 -10.91
CA GLY A 11 -10.43 -27.26 -11.81
C GLY A 11 -10.87 -25.91 -11.22
N ASN A 12 -10.54 -25.62 -9.95
CA ASN A 12 -10.88 -24.34 -9.28
C ASN A 12 -12.38 -24.01 -9.25
N SER A 13 -13.22 -25.04 -9.35
CA SER A 13 -14.68 -24.88 -9.33
C SER A 13 -15.20 -25.09 -7.92
N VAL A 14 -16.10 -24.21 -7.48
CA VAL A 14 -16.74 -24.30 -6.16
C VAL A 14 -18.21 -24.60 -6.33
N ARG A 15 -18.70 -25.65 -5.65
CA ARG A 15 -20.13 -25.94 -5.55
C ARG A 15 -20.68 -25.39 -4.26
N VAL A 16 -21.56 -24.40 -4.39
CA VAL A 16 -22.33 -23.85 -3.27
C VAL A 16 -23.63 -24.64 -3.06
N PRO A 17 -24.08 -24.82 -1.81
CA PRO A 17 -25.37 -25.45 -1.53
C PRO A 17 -26.55 -24.73 -2.22
N PRO A 18 -27.54 -25.45 -2.76
CA PRO A 18 -28.68 -24.84 -3.48
C PRO A 18 -29.60 -24.02 -2.58
N THR A 19 -29.45 -24.10 -1.26
CA THR A 19 -30.21 -23.36 -0.26
C THR A 19 -29.52 -22.08 0.19
N TRP A 20 -28.37 -21.74 -0.38
CA TRP A 20 -27.69 -20.48 -0.14
C TRP A 20 -28.30 -19.34 -0.97
N LEU A 21 -27.78 -18.13 -0.80
CA LEU A 21 -28.19 -16.98 -1.61
C LEU A 21 -27.90 -17.23 -3.09
N ASP A 22 -28.63 -16.55 -3.98
CA ASP A 22 -28.37 -16.59 -5.41
C ASP A 22 -26.99 -15.96 -5.73
N LEU A 23 -26.35 -16.42 -6.81
CA LEU A 23 -25.02 -15.98 -7.25
C LEU A 23 -24.91 -14.45 -7.40
N TYR A 24 -25.99 -13.77 -7.79
CA TYR A 24 -25.97 -12.31 -7.93
C TYR A 24 -25.77 -11.57 -6.60
N TYR A 25 -26.08 -12.18 -5.44
CA TYR A 25 -25.75 -11.59 -4.13
C TYR A 25 -24.24 -11.57 -3.89
N TYR A 26 -23.54 -12.64 -4.27
CA TYR A 26 -22.08 -12.71 -4.16
C TYR A 26 -21.42 -11.69 -5.07
N GLU A 27 -21.94 -11.54 -6.29
CA GLU A 27 -21.45 -10.54 -7.23
C GLU A 27 -21.68 -9.12 -6.71
N ALA A 28 -22.88 -8.82 -6.20
CA ALA A 28 -23.19 -7.52 -5.62
C ALA A 28 -22.26 -7.18 -4.45
N LEU A 29 -22.02 -8.14 -3.55
CA LEU A 29 -21.10 -7.96 -2.43
C LEU A 29 -19.67 -7.65 -2.91
N ASN A 30 -19.17 -8.36 -3.92
CA ASN A 30 -17.85 -8.13 -4.49
C ASN A 30 -17.72 -6.76 -5.15
N ILE A 31 -18.72 -6.32 -5.91
CA ILE A 31 -18.72 -5.00 -6.56
C ILE A 31 -18.72 -3.90 -5.50
N LEU A 32 -19.59 -3.99 -4.50
CA LEU A 32 -19.68 -3.01 -3.43
C LEU A 32 -18.39 -2.96 -2.60
N PHE A 33 -17.78 -4.11 -2.32
CA PHE A 33 -16.49 -4.19 -1.65
C PHE A 33 -15.39 -3.47 -2.43
N ARG A 34 -15.25 -3.75 -3.73
CA ARG A 34 -14.25 -3.10 -4.59
C ARG A 34 -14.51 -1.60 -4.68
N PHE A 35 -15.77 -1.22 -4.88
CA PHE A 35 -16.19 0.18 -4.96
C PHE A 35 -15.86 0.97 -3.70
N GLU A 36 -16.23 0.45 -2.51
CA GLU A 36 -16.00 1.14 -1.24
C GLU A 36 -14.49 1.29 -0.95
N ASN A 37 -13.69 0.26 -1.27
CA ASN A 37 -12.23 0.33 -1.11
C ASN A 37 -11.57 1.31 -2.10
N SER A 38 -12.02 1.35 -3.37
CA SER A 38 -11.57 2.37 -4.34
C SER A 38 -11.87 3.78 -3.84
N LEU A 39 -13.07 4.01 -3.28
CA LEU A 39 -13.43 5.30 -2.70
C LEU A 39 -12.57 5.67 -1.48
N ARG A 40 -12.20 4.70 -0.63
CA ARG A 40 -11.30 4.95 0.51
C ARG A 40 -9.92 5.41 0.06
N ILE A 41 -9.33 4.69 -0.90
CA ILE A 41 -8.03 5.03 -1.48
C ILE A 41 -8.09 6.44 -2.07
N PHE A 42 -9.09 6.68 -2.90
CA PHE A 42 -9.28 7.97 -3.55
C PHE A 42 -9.46 9.11 -2.55
N ALA A 43 -10.35 8.95 -1.58
CA ALA A 43 -10.57 9.95 -0.54
C ALA A 43 -9.29 10.26 0.24
N TYR A 44 -8.53 9.23 0.61
CA TYR A 44 -7.24 9.41 1.27
C TYR A 44 -6.24 10.18 0.39
N ILE A 45 -6.04 9.77 -0.86
CA ILE A 45 -5.10 10.44 -1.78
C ILE A 45 -5.42 11.93 -1.90
N ILE A 46 -6.69 12.28 -2.13
CA ILE A 46 -7.11 13.67 -2.33
C ILE A 46 -6.99 14.47 -1.03
N LEU A 47 -7.43 13.93 0.10
CA LEU A 47 -7.32 14.63 1.39
C LEU A 47 -5.85 14.80 1.81
N LYS A 48 -5.01 13.78 1.66
CA LYS A 48 -3.57 13.84 1.97
C LYS A 48 -2.86 14.83 1.05
N LYS A 49 -3.20 14.83 -0.24
CA LYS A 49 -2.68 15.81 -1.21
C LYS A 49 -3.02 17.25 -0.82
N GLU A 50 -4.25 17.53 -0.43
CA GLU A 50 -4.75 18.91 -0.25
C GLU A 50 -4.59 19.44 1.18
N LEU A 51 -4.60 18.57 2.18
CA LEU A 51 -4.54 18.93 3.61
C LEU A 51 -3.24 18.50 4.28
N GLY A 52 -2.36 17.77 3.59
CA GLY A 52 -1.07 17.32 4.11
C GLY A 52 -1.22 16.51 5.39
N GLU A 53 -0.45 16.85 6.42
CA GLU A 53 -0.51 16.20 7.75
C GLU A 53 -1.90 16.27 8.42
N LYS A 54 -2.74 17.23 8.03
CA LYS A 54 -4.06 17.49 8.66
C LYS A 54 -5.22 16.80 7.96
N TRP A 55 -4.93 15.88 7.04
CA TRP A 55 -5.95 15.16 6.27
C TRP A 55 -6.96 14.42 7.16
N ASP A 56 -6.52 13.90 8.30
CA ASP A 56 -7.36 13.19 9.28
C ASP A 56 -8.28 14.14 10.07
N ASN A 57 -8.05 15.46 9.99
CA ASN A 57 -8.94 16.48 10.56
C ASN A 57 -10.08 16.86 9.60
N ALA A 58 -10.19 16.21 8.44
CA ALA A 58 -11.31 16.44 7.54
C ALA A 58 -12.64 16.14 8.24
N ALA A 59 -13.59 17.06 8.11
CA ALA A 59 -14.90 16.98 8.74
C ALA A 59 -15.79 15.97 8.01
N ILE A 60 -16.48 15.12 8.77
CA ILE A 60 -17.46 14.16 8.25
C ILE A 60 -18.86 14.76 8.38
N SER A 61 -19.28 15.05 9.63
CA SER A 61 -20.57 15.66 9.92
C SER A 61 -20.57 16.33 11.29
N GLY A 62 -21.23 17.49 11.41
CA GLY A 62 -21.24 18.28 12.65
C GLY A 62 -19.80 18.62 13.10
N ASN A 63 -19.48 18.28 14.37
CA ASN A 63 -18.14 18.49 14.94
C ASN A 63 -17.22 17.25 14.83
N SER A 64 -17.61 16.22 14.05
CA SER A 64 -16.82 14.99 13.90
C SER A 64 -15.83 15.08 12.73
N THR A 65 -14.60 14.65 12.98
CA THR A 65 -13.53 14.46 11.99
C THR A 65 -13.17 12.99 11.83
N ILE A 66 -12.49 12.64 10.73
CA ILE A 66 -11.94 11.29 10.50
C ILE A 66 -11.17 10.80 11.73
N LYS A 67 -10.29 11.63 12.28
CA LYS A 67 -9.50 11.33 13.49
C LYS A 67 -10.38 11.03 14.70
N SER A 68 -11.38 11.87 14.97
CA SER A 68 -12.24 11.73 16.14
C SER A 68 -13.10 10.46 16.08
N GLU A 69 -13.64 10.14 14.90
CA GLU A 69 -14.50 8.97 14.72
C GLU A 69 -13.68 7.67 14.70
N THR A 70 -12.49 7.70 14.10
CA THR A 70 -11.52 6.60 14.16
C THR A 70 -11.15 6.28 15.60
N LYS A 71 -10.78 7.30 16.39
CA LYS A 71 -10.40 7.10 17.81
C LYS A 71 -11.55 6.46 18.61
N LYS A 72 -12.77 6.93 18.38
CA LYS A 72 -13.98 6.39 19.03
C LYS A 72 -14.21 4.93 18.66
N ARG A 73 -14.14 4.58 17.36
CA ARG A 73 -14.37 3.20 16.88
C ARG A 73 -13.26 2.24 17.30
N LEU A 74 -12.01 2.70 17.32
CA LEU A 74 -10.89 1.93 17.84
C LEU A 74 -11.05 1.62 19.34
N ALA A 75 -11.49 2.61 20.13
CA ALA A 75 -11.78 2.40 21.55
C ALA A 75 -12.89 1.36 21.75
N GLN A 76 -13.98 1.45 20.99
CA GLN A 76 -15.07 0.48 21.01
C GLN A 76 -14.61 -0.93 20.60
N ALA A 77 -13.77 -1.05 19.57
CA ALA A 77 -13.23 -2.34 19.13
C ALA A 77 -12.37 -2.99 20.22
N ARG A 78 -11.56 -2.21 20.94
CA ARG A 78 -10.74 -2.69 22.06
C ARG A 78 -11.57 -3.13 23.27
N GLU A 79 -12.66 -2.41 23.58
CA GLU A 79 -13.61 -2.81 24.63
C GLU A 79 -14.27 -4.16 24.33
N HIS A 80 -14.46 -4.47 23.04
CA HIS A 80 -15.07 -5.71 22.55
C HIS A 80 -14.06 -6.68 21.93
N GLY A 81 -12.78 -6.66 22.36
CA GLY A 81 -11.60 -7.24 21.68
C GLY A 81 -11.63 -8.71 21.21
N TYR A 82 -12.74 -9.43 21.38
CA TYR A 82 -13.05 -10.71 20.74
C TYR A 82 -13.88 -10.58 19.44
N LEU A 83 -14.35 -9.38 19.07
CA LEU A 83 -15.16 -9.09 17.89
C LEU A 83 -14.40 -8.23 16.89
N GLY A 84 -14.00 -8.84 15.76
CA GLY A 84 -13.49 -8.12 14.60
C GLY A 84 -11.99 -8.29 14.37
N TYR A 85 -11.52 -7.69 13.27
CA TYR A 85 -10.12 -7.64 12.88
C TYR A 85 -9.53 -6.31 13.36
N GLU A 86 -8.37 -6.31 14.02
CA GLU A 86 -7.73 -5.06 14.43
C GLU A 86 -7.19 -4.33 13.19
N VAL A 87 -7.64 -3.10 13.02
CA VAL A 87 -7.38 -2.30 11.83
C VAL A 87 -6.68 -1.01 12.25
N SER A 88 -5.52 -0.71 11.67
CA SER A 88 -4.73 0.49 11.98
C SER A 88 -5.12 1.71 11.13
N SER A 89 -5.68 1.52 9.93
CA SER A 89 -6.04 2.66 9.04
C SER A 89 -7.34 3.35 9.45
N PRO A 90 -7.31 4.68 9.69
CA PRO A 90 -8.51 5.51 9.84
C PRO A 90 -9.56 5.36 8.74
N MET A 91 -9.14 5.11 7.49
CA MET A 91 -10.06 5.04 6.35
C MET A 91 -10.96 3.80 6.38
N LEU A 92 -10.48 2.69 6.96
CA LEU A 92 -11.29 1.49 7.13
C LEU A 92 -12.35 1.64 8.21
N TYR A 93 -12.17 2.57 9.14
CA TYR A 93 -13.21 2.89 10.10
C TYR A 93 -14.35 3.67 9.47
N LEU A 94 -14.19 4.32 8.32
CA LEU A 94 -15.27 5.08 7.68
C LEU A 94 -16.27 4.15 6.96
N ASN A 95 -17.55 4.44 7.10
CA ASN A 95 -18.61 3.78 6.33
C ASN A 95 -18.88 4.49 4.99
N SER A 96 -19.62 3.84 4.08
CA SER A 96 -19.91 4.39 2.74
C SER A 96 -20.63 5.74 2.77
N GLY A 97 -21.52 5.96 3.74
CA GLY A 97 -22.23 7.22 3.93
C GLY A 97 -21.30 8.36 4.33
N GLU A 98 -20.34 8.09 5.21
CA GLU A 98 -19.32 9.06 5.64
C GLU A 98 -18.36 9.39 4.49
N LEU A 99 -17.92 8.40 3.73
CA LEU A 99 -17.12 8.61 2.52
C LEU A 99 -17.88 9.47 1.50
N THR A 100 -19.16 9.17 1.27
CA THR A 100 -20.02 9.96 0.39
C THR A 100 -20.10 11.40 0.88
N THR A 101 -20.33 11.58 2.19
CA THR A 101 -20.45 12.91 2.81
C THR A 101 -19.17 13.72 2.66
N ILE A 102 -18.00 13.11 2.90
CA ILE A 102 -16.70 13.78 2.72
C ILE A 102 -16.53 14.23 1.27
N ILE A 103 -16.68 13.29 0.32
CA ILE A 103 -16.45 13.51 -1.10
C ILE A 103 -17.36 14.61 -1.62
N THR A 104 -18.64 14.58 -1.23
CA THR A 104 -19.64 15.54 -1.68
C THR A 104 -19.87 16.68 -0.69
N SER A 105 -18.97 16.96 0.25
CA SER A 105 -19.12 18.11 1.16
C SER A 105 -18.85 19.41 0.40
N ASP A 106 -19.49 20.54 0.76
CA ASP A 106 -19.16 21.83 0.12
C ASP A 106 -17.73 22.27 0.43
N ALA A 107 -17.21 21.91 1.61
CA ALA A 107 -15.86 22.22 2.03
C ALA A 107 -14.79 21.56 1.14
N TYR A 108 -15.01 20.31 0.73
CA TYR A 108 -14.02 19.51 0.02
C TYR A 108 -14.35 19.26 -1.46
N TRP A 109 -15.59 19.50 -1.91
CA TRP A 109 -15.99 19.22 -3.30
C TRP A 109 -15.06 19.85 -4.32
N LYS A 110 -14.55 21.06 -4.07
CA LYS A 110 -13.57 21.73 -4.95
C LYS A 110 -12.33 20.89 -5.27
N HIS A 111 -11.92 20.01 -4.36
CA HIS A 111 -10.77 19.12 -4.54
C HIS A 111 -11.14 17.82 -5.26
N PHE A 112 -12.37 17.34 -5.07
CA PHE A 112 -12.87 16.09 -5.65
C PHE A 112 -13.48 16.28 -7.05
N ALA A 113 -14.08 17.43 -7.33
CA ALA A 113 -14.78 17.74 -8.57
C ALA A 113 -13.97 17.46 -9.85
N PRO A 114 -12.64 17.74 -9.92
CA PRO A 114 -11.85 17.45 -11.12
C PRO A 114 -11.81 15.97 -11.53
N TYR A 115 -12.12 15.06 -10.60
CA TYR A 115 -12.11 13.61 -10.81
C TYR A 115 -13.51 13.07 -11.11
N PHE A 116 -14.49 13.93 -11.39
CA PHE A 116 -15.83 13.53 -11.77
C PHE A 116 -16.27 14.24 -13.05
N LYS A 117 -16.84 13.47 -13.99
CA LYS A 117 -17.38 14.00 -15.26
C LYS A 117 -18.80 14.56 -15.14
N ALA A 118 -19.31 14.73 -13.91
CA ALA A 118 -20.68 15.14 -13.64
C ALA A 118 -20.73 16.11 -12.45
N THR A 119 -21.87 16.79 -12.30
CA THR A 119 -22.08 17.72 -11.19
C THR A 119 -22.12 17.00 -9.85
N LYS A 120 -21.83 17.75 -8.78
CA LYS A 120 -21.93 17.27 -7.38
C LYS A 120 -23.23 16.51 -7.11
N GLN A 121 -24.36 17.05 -7.56
CA GLN A 121 -25.67 16.46 -7.32
C GLN A 121 -25.84 15.12 -8.03
N ILE A 122 -25.35 15.00 -9.26
CA ILE A 122 -25.41 13.73 -10.01
C ILE A 122 -24.53 12.68 -9.33
N ILE A 123 -23.32 13.05 -8.91
CA ILE A 123 -22.42 12.13 -8.19
C ILE A 123 -23.05 11.70 -6.87
N LEU A 124 -23.58 12.63 -6.08
CA LEU A 124 -24.27 12.33 -4.83
C LEU A 124 -25.44 11.36 -5.03
N ASN A 125 -26.28 11.58 -6.05
CA ASN A 125 -27.39 10.68 -6.36
C ASN A 125 -26.89 9.27 -6.66
N LYS A 126 -25.83 9.12 -7.47
CA LYS A 126 -25.24 7.81 -7.80
C LYS A 126 -24.66 7.11 -6.58
N LEU A 127 -23.96 7.84 -5.72
CA LEU A 127 -23.42 7.32 -4.46
C LEU A 127 -24.54 6.86 -3.52
N ASN A 128 -25.63 7.62 -3.43
CA ASN A 128 -26.80 7.27 -2.62
C ASN A 128 -27.57 6.05 -3.17
N GLU A 129 -27.68 5.92 -4.49
CA GLU A 129 -28.26 4.75 -5.15
C GLU A 129 -27.46 3.48 -4.82
N ILE A 130 -26.12 3.53 -4.94
CA ILE A 130 -25.24 2.44 -4.53
C ILE A 130 -25.39 2.17 -3.02
N GLY A 131 -25.41 3.23 -2.21
CA GLY A 131 -25.59 3.16 -0.76
C GLY A 131 -26.89 2.48 -0.34
N THR A 132 -27.97 2.65 -1.12
CA THR A 132 -29.27 2.00 -0.87
C THR A 132 -29.18 0.49 -1.02
N VAL A 133 -28.56 -0.01 -2.10
CA VAL A 133 -28.34 -1.44 -2.33
C VAL A 133 -27.42 -2.04 -1.25
N ARG A 134 -26.34 -1.32 -0.92
CA ARG A 134 -25.42 -1.71 0.16
C ARG A 134 -26.11 -1.80 1.51
N ASN A 135 -26.99 -0.86 1.84
CA ASN A 135 -27.75 -0.86 3.08
C ASN A 135 -28.77 -2.01 3.12
N SER A 136 -29.40 -2.33 1.98
CA SER A 136 -30.25 -3.52 1.86
C SER A 136 -29.48 -4.80 2.18
N LEU A 137 -28.29 -5.00 1.61
CA LEU A 137 -27.43 -6.15 1.93
C LEU A 137 -27.03 -6.20 3.40
N ALA A 138 -26.58 -5.08 3.97
CA ALA A 138 -26.15 -5.02 5.38
C ALA A 138 -27.27 -5.38 6.38
N HIS A 139 -28.54 -5.15 6.00
CA HIS A 139 -29.72 -5.48 6.79
C HIS A 139 -30.43 -6.76 6.32
N PHE A 140 -29.80 -7.58 5.49
CA PHE A 140 -30.36 -8.83 4.94
C PHE A 140 -31.72 -8.64 4.25
N ARG A 141 -31.92 -7.50 3.58
CA ARG A 141 -33.12 -7.23 2.78
C ARG A 141 -32.96 -7.85 1.38
N PRO A 142 -34.05 -8.33 0.76
CA PRO A 142 -33.99 -8.90 -0.59
C PRO A 142 -33.44 -7.89 -1.61
N LEU A 143 -32.55 -8.37 -2.46
CA LEU A 143 -32.10 -7.68 -3.66
C LEU A 143 -32.80 -8.23 -4.91
N LYS A 144 -32.90 -7.40 -5.94
CA LYS A 144 -33.32 -7.78 -7.30
C LYS A 144 -32.11 -7.78 -8.24
N LYS A 145 -32.23 -8.45 -9.39
CA LYS A 145 -31.19 -8.41 -10.43
C LYS A 145 -30.98 -6.98 -10.97
N ASP A 146 -32.04 -6.20 -11.07
CA ASP A 146 -31.95 -4.79 -11.49
C ASP A 146 -31.08 -3.96 -10.52
N ASP A 147 -31.03 -4.32 -9.23
CA ASP A 147 -30.16 -3.66 -8.25
C ASP A 147 -28.67 -3.94 -8.55
N LEU A 148 -28.35 -5.14 -9.06
CA LEU A 148 -26.99 -5.50 -9.49
C LEU A 148 -26.58 -4.66 -10.71
N ASP A 149 -27.46 -4.51 -11.69
CA ASP A 149 -27.17 -3.73 -12.89
C ASP A 149 -27.02 -2.24 -12.56
N LEU A 150 -27.85 -1.73 -11.64
CA LEU A 150 -27.75 -0.37 -11.09
C LEU A 150 -26.36 -0.11 -10.48
N ILE A 151 -25.89 -0.97 -9.57
CA ILE A 151 -24.58 -0.76 -8.92
C ILE A 151 -23.44 -0.89 -9.92
N LYS A 152 -23.50 -1.79 -10.91
CA LYS A 152 -22.48 -1.92 -11.96
C LYS A 152 -22.37 -0.63 -12.77
N GLN A 153 -23.50 -0.11 -13.24
CA GLN A 153 -23.54 1.09 -14.05
C GLN A 153 -23.05 2.31 -13.28
N ASN A 154 -23.53 2.50 -12.04
CA ASN A 154 -23.13 3.64 -11.23
C ASN A 154 -21.66 3.56 -10.78
N THR A 155 -21.16 2.37 -10.42
CA THR A 155 -19.74 2.14 -10.13
C THR A 155 -18.88 2.58 -11.31
N LYS A 156 -19.18 2.13 -12.53
CA LYS A 156 -18.44 2.50 -13.74
C LYS A 156 -18.41 4.01 -13.99
N HIS A 157 -19.54 4.68 -13.78
CA HIS A 157 -19.63 6.13 -13.97
C HIS A 157 -18.86 6.93 -12.91
N VAL A 158 -18.90 6.48 -11.66
CA VAL A 158 -18.23 7.16 -10.55
C VAL A 158 -16.72 6.91 -10.58
N LEU A 159 -16.28 5.69 -10.89
CA LEU A 159 -14.88 5.30 -10.76
C LEU A 159 -13.98 5.65 -11.96
N LEU A 160 -14.52 6.04 -13.11
CA LEU A 160 -13.73 6.18 -14.35
C LEU A 160 -12.45 7.02 -14.21
N GLU A 161 -12.55 8.24 -13.66
CA GLU A 161 -11.38 9.11 -13.45
C GLU A 161 -10.65 8.80 -12.13
N ILE A 162 -11.33 8.15 -11.19
CA ILE A 162 -10.73 7.67 -9.94
C ILE A 162 -9.71 6.56 -10.24
N GLU A 163 -10.09 5.58 -11.04
CA GLU A 163 -9.22 4.50 -11.50
C GLU A 163 -8.02 5.08 -12.25
N THR A 164 -8.26 6.03 -13.16
CA THR A 164 -7.19 6.75 -13.87
C THR A 164 -6.22 7.43 -12.90
N CYS A 165 -6.71 8.07 -11.83
CA CYS A 165 -5.87 8.68 -10.80
C CYS A 165 -5.03 7.65 -10.05
N ILE A 166 -5.63 6.54 -9.62
CA ILE A 166 -4.96 5.46 -8.88
C ILE A 166 -3.89 4.80 -9.78
N ASP A 167 -4.22 4.53 -11.04
CA ASP A 167 -3.30 3.94 -12.01
C ASP A 167 -2.08 4.83 -12.25
N ARG A 168 -2.27 6.16 -12.35
CA ARG A 168 -1.15 7.10 -12.53
C ARG A 168 -0.15 7.09 -11.38
N ILE A 169 -0.63 6.88 -10.15
CA ILE A 169 0.23 6.75 -8.95
C ILE A 169 1.00 5.43 -9.00
N ASN A 170 0.34 4.34 -9.37
CA ASN A 170 0.94 3.00 -9.38
C ASN A 170 1.84 2.72 -10.59
N ALA A 171 1.63 3.40 -11.71
CA ALA A 171 2.35 3.20 -12.96
C ALA A 171 3.53 4.16 -13.16
N ILE A 172 3.98 4.88 -12.13
CA ILE A 172 5.15 5.77 -12.24
C ILE A 172 6.40 4.92 -12.46
N SER A 173 6.95 5.03 -13.67
CA SER A 173 8.17 4.32 -14.10
C SER A 173 9.10 5.16 -14.98
N SER A 174 8.64 6.29 -15.52
CA SER A 174 9.46 7.16 -16.37
C SER A 174 10.48 7.92 -15.53
N ALA A 175 11.76 7.76 -15.85
CA ALA A 175 12.82 8.52 -15.18
C ALA A 175 12.64 10.02 -15.40
N THR A 176 12.88 10.82 -14.35
CA THR A 176 12.83 12.28 -14.48
C THR A 176 14.00 12.75 -15.37
N PRO A 177 13.77 13.62 -16.37
CA PRO A 177 14.83 14.12 -17.23
C PRO A 177 15.96 14.81 -16.47
N THR A 178 17.21 14.58 -16.87
CA THR A 178 18.39 15.12 -16.18
C THR A 178 18.56 16.64 -16.33
N ASN A 179 17.91 17.23 -17.33
CA ASN A 179 17.83 18.68 -17.54
C ASN A 179 16.66 19.34 -16.80
N ASN A 180 16.04 18.65 -15.82
CA ASN A 180 14.98 19.24 -15.02
C ASN A 180 15.54 20.31 -14.07
N ASP A 181 15.09 21.54 -14.24
CA ASP A 181 15.60 22.69 -13.49
C ASP A 181 14.97 22.92 -12.12
N SER A 182 13.96 22.11 -11.76
CA SER A 182 13.25 22.25 -10.49
C SER A 182 14.18 22.04 -9.29
N GLU A 183 13.93 22.81 -8.24
CA GLU A 183 14.72 22.76 -7.01
C GLU A 183 14.70 21.38 -6.35
N TRP A 184 13.52 20.75 -6.28
CA TRP A 184 13.37 19.42 -5.69
C TRP A 184 14.21 18.37 -6.42
N TYR A 185 14.28 18.45 -7.75
CA TYR A 185 15.07 17.50 -8.53
C TYR A 185 16.56 17.67 -8.24
N LYS A 186 17.07 18.92 -8.29
CA LYS A 186 18.48 19.24 -8.02
C LYS A 186 18.90 18.81 -6.61
N LYS A 187 18.06 19.06 -5.60
CA LYS A 187 18.30 18.65 -4.22
C LYS A 187 18.32 17.14 -4.07
N LEU A 188 17.24 16.46 -4.45
CA LEU A 188 17.13 15.01 -4.20
C LEU A 188 18.11 14.18 -5.04
N SER A 189 18.37 14.56 -6.30
CA SER A 189 19.33 13.84 -7.15
C SER A 189 20.78 13.97 -6.68
N SER A 190 21.10 14.98 -5.86
CA SER A 190 22.43 15.14 -5.27
C SER A 190 22.72 14.19 -4.10
N ILE A 191 21.70 13.53 -3.57
CA ILE A 191 21.84 12.64 -2.42
C ILE A 191 22.31 11.26 -2.91
N LYS A 192 23.56 10.96 -2.63
CA LYS A 192 24.17 9.66 -2.89
C LYS A 192 25.35 9.44 -1.96
N ASN A 193 25.50 8.22 -1.46
CA ASN A 193 26.71 7.75 -0.81
C ASN A 193 26.94 6.26 -1.15
N GLU A 194 27.81 5.57 -0.40
CA GLU A 194 28.19 4.19 -0.74
C GLU A 194 27.05 3.16 -0.57
N VAL A 195 26.06 3.47 0.26
CA VAL A 195 24.98 2.55 0.65
C VAL A 195 23.59 3.01 0.22
N VAL A 196 23.39 4.30 -0.06
CA VAL A 196 22.11 4.89 -0.46
C VAL A 196 22.26 5.66 -1.77
N GLU A 197 21.35 5.40 -2.70
CA GLU A 197 21.17 6.14 -3.94
C GLU A 197 19.71 6.58 -4.09
N ILE A 198 19.49 7.84 -4.46
CA ILE A 198 18.15 8.37 -4.73
C ILE A 198 17.89 8.39 -6.24
N SER A 199 16.85 7.68 -6.67
CA SER A 199 16.36 7.69 -8.05
C SER A 199 15.01 8.43 -8.14
N LEU A 200 14.83 9.22 -9.21
CA LEU A 200 13.65 10.07 -9.38
C LEU A 200 12.88 9.70 -10.64
N PHE A 201 11.57 9.52 -10.49
CA PHE A 201 10.64 9.17 -11.56
C PHE A 201 9.42 10.08 -11.53
N GLN A 202 8.74 10.22 -12.66
CA GLN A 202 7.59 11.10 -12.79
C GLN A 202 6.46 10.45 -13.58
N SER A 203 5.22 10.76 -13.23
CA SER A 203 4.05 10.36 -14.00
C SER A 203 4.00 11.07 -15.36
N GLN A 204 3.26 10.50 -16.32
CA GLN A 204 3.11 11.08 -17.66
C GLN A 204 2.49 12.48 -17.64
N ASP A 205 1.57 12.74 -16.73
CA ASP A 205 0.93 14.05 -16.53
C ASP A 205 1.75 15.01 -15.65
N GLN A 206 2.95 14.58 -15.22
CA GLN A 206 3.89 15.34 -14.42
C GLN A 206 3.41 15.75 -13.02
N GLN A 207 2.22 15.32 -12.60
CA GLN A 207 1.63 15.68 -11.31
C GLN A 207 2.17 14.86 -10.14
N TRP A 208 2.72 13.68 -10.42
CA TRP A 208 3.20 12.75 -9.40
C TRP A 208 4.68 12.47 -9.58
N VAL A 209 5.41 12.49 -8.47
CA VAL A 209 6.84 12.19 -8.42
C VAL A 209 7.02 10.97 -7.53
N ARG A 210 7.74 9.98 -8.02
CA ARG A 210 8.20 8.84 -7.23
C ARG A 210 9.69 9.01 -6.97
N THR A 211 10.04 9.10 -5.69
CA THR A 211 11.41 9.04 -5.20
C THR A 211 11.68 7.62 -4.72
N GLU A 212 12.70 6.97 -5.28
CA GLU A 212 13.12 5.63 -4.89
C GLU A 212 14.43 5.72 -4.10
N ILE A 213 14.42 5.22 -2.86
CA ILE A 213 15.64 4.96 -2.09
C ILE A 213 16.12 3.57 -2.50
N GLY A 214 17.25 3.52 -3.21
CA GLY A 214 18.01 2.29 -3.42
C GLY A 214 18.99 2.13 -2.27
N PHE A 215 18.77 1.14 -1.42
CA PHE A 215 19.67 0.75 -0.35
C PHE A 215 20.47 -0.47 -0.76
N LYS A 216 21.79 -0.30 -0.89
CA LYS A 216 22.73 -1.37 -1.20
C LYS A 216 22.97 -2.20 0.05
N THR A 217 22.39 -3.39 0.08
CA THR A 217 22.42 -4.31 1.23
C THR A 217 23.87 -4.75 1.50
N PRO A 218 24.48 -4.41 2.64
CA PRO A 218 25.83 -4.85 2.95
C PRO A 218 25.83 -6.34 3.34
N LEU A 219 26.81 -7.08 2.81
CA LEU A 219 27.11 -8.44 3.26
C LEU A 219 27.98 -8.37 4.52
N LEU A 220 27.42 -8.72 5.66
CA LEU A 220 28.09 -8.63 6.96
C LEU A 220 28.84 -9.92 7.31
N GLU A 221 28.24 -11.06 6.98
CA GLU A 221 28.82 -12.38 7.23
C GLU A 221 28.38 -13.40 6.18
N LYS A 222 29.27 -14.34 5.88
CA LYS A 222 29.01 -15.47 4.99
C LYS A 222 29.64 -16.72 5.59
N ASN A 223 28.81 -17.73 5.83
CA ASN A 223 29.21 -19.03 6.32
C ASN A 223 28.85 -20.10 5.31
N GLN A 224 29.79 -21.01 5.04
CA GLN A 224 29.60 -22.13 4.14
C GLN A 224 29.47 -23.42 4.94
N PHE A 225 28.43 -24.20 4.65
CA PHE A 225 28.22 -25.52 5.26
C PHE A 225 28.20 -26.58 4.16
N GLY A 226 29.31 -27.33 4.05
CA GLY A 226 29.51 -28.25 2.93
C GLY A 226 29.60 -27.53 1.58
N THR A 227 29.13 -28.18 0.52
CA THR A 227 29.20 -27.62 -0.85
C THR A 227 27.86 -27.09 -1.37
N HIS A 228 26.77 -27.32 -0.64
CA HIS A 228 25.40 -27.10 -1.11
C HIS A 228 24.62 -26.08 -0.28
N TYR A 229 25.23 -25.45 0.72
CA TYR A 229 24.52 -24.53 1.61
C TYR A 229 25.40 -23.37 2.07
N PHE A 230 24.83 -22.17 2.02
CA PHE A 230 25.40 -20.94 2.56
C PHE A 230 24.40 -20.27 3.51
N SER A 231 24.92 -19.68 4.58
CA SER A 231 24.19 -18.78 5.47
C SER A 231 24.83 -17.40 5.43
N TYR A 232 24.00 -16.36 5.43
CA TYR A 232 24.42 -14.97 5.32
C TYR A 232 23.83 -14.14 6.46
N GLN A 233 24.58 -13.12 6.87
CA GLN A 233 24.05 -11.97 7.61
C GLN A 233 24.12 -10.75 6.70
N LEU A 234 22.98 -10.08 6.52
CA LEU A 234 22.81 -8.98 5.60
C LEU A 234 22.26 -7.77 6.35
N GLY A 235 22.70 -6.56 6.00
CA GLY A 235 22.09 -5.34 6.52
C GLY A 235 20.73 -5.08 5.85
N LYS A 236 19.67 -4.95 6.63
CA LYS A 236 18.31 -4.60 6.18
C LYS A 236 18.00 -3.16 6.54
N PHE A 237 17.45 -2.40 5.60
CA PHE A 237 16.90 -1.08 5.88
C PHE A 237 15.51 -1.19 6.49
N ARG A 238 15.26 -0.44 7.56
CA ARG A 238 14.04 -0.48 8.37
C ARG A 238 13.09 0.64 7.95
N THR A 239 12.26 0.37 6.94
CA THR A 239 11.27 1.33 6.44
C THR A 239 10.27 1.75 7.51
N GLU A 240 9.97 0.86 8.46
CA GLU A 240 9.09 1.16 9.59
C GLU A 240 9.65 2.27 10.49
N GLU A 241 10.97 2.30 10.72
CA GLU A 241 11.61 3.32 11.53
C GLU A 241 11.79 4.64 10.76
N MET A 242 12.01 4.55 9.45
CA MET A 242 12.01 5.72 8.58
C MET A 242 10.69 6.50 8.71
N LEU A 243 9.56 5.80 8.59
CA LEU A 243 8.24 6.43 8.67
C LEU A 243 7.91 6.96 10.07
N LYS A 244 8.42 6.34 11.14
CA LYS A 244 8.23 6.83 12.51
C LYS A 244 8.99 8.13 12.78
N LYS A 245 10.19 8.27 12.24
CA LYS A 245 11.14 9.34 12.61
C LYS A 245 11.14 10.55 11.69
N TYR A 246 10.91 10.35 10.39
CA TYR A 246 11.11 11.37 9.37
C TYR A 246 9.78 11.99 8.93
N ASP A 247 9.34 12.95 9.72
CA ASP A 247 8.03 13.61 9.58
C ASP A 247 7.91 14.42 8.30
N GLY A 248 9.00 15.00 7.78
CA GLY A 248 8.99 15.73 6.51
C GLY A 248 8.57 14.83 5.35
N ILE A 249 9.13 13.62 5.29
CA ILE A 249 8.72 12.59 4.32
C ILE A 249 7.30 12.10 4.62
N ARG A 250 7.01 11.65 5.85
CA ARG A 250 5.70 11.07 6.21
C ARG A 250 4.54 12.05 5.96
N ASN A 251 4.74 13.33 6.27
CA ASN A 251 3.68 14.33 6.18
C ASN A 251 3.41 14.77 4.74
N ALA A 252 4.43 14.77 3.88
CA ALA A 252 4.32 15.22 2.50
C ALA A 252 4.01 14.11 1.49
N CYS A 253 4.42 12.86 1.76
CA CYS A 253 4.16 11.75 0.86
C CYS A 253 2.68 11.33 0.86
N ILE A 254 2.23 10.77 -0.25
CA ILE A 254 0.93 10.09 -0.33
C ILE A 254 1.07 8.66 0.13
N CYS A 255 2.10 7.97 -0.36
CA CYS A 255 2.35 6.58 -0.01
C CYS A 255 3.82 6.19 -0.10
N VAL A 256 4.15 5.11 0.59
CA VAL A 256 5.42 4.41 0.62
C VAL A 256 5.17 2.94 0.32
N SER A 257 5.98 2.35 -0.54
CA SER A 257 5.91 0.93 -0.88
C SER A 257 7.31 0.35 -1.10
N GLU A 258 7.49 -0.94 -0.88
CA GLU A 258 8.75 -1.64 -1.11
C GLU A 258 8.68 -2.52 -2.35
N ILE A 259 9.77 -2.64 -3.09
CA ILE A 259 9.90 -3.75 -4.03
C ILE A 259 10.21 -5.01 -3.20
N PRO A 260 9.46 -6.11 -3.37
CA PRO A 260 9.74 -7.35 -2.65
C PRO A 260 11.20 -7.78 -2.83
N ALA A 261 11.77 -8.39 -1.80
CA ALA A 261 13.16 -8.80 -1.81
C ALA A 261 13.40 -9.88 -2.89
N PHE A 262 14.10 -9.50 -3.97
CA PHE A 262 14.56 -10.40 -5.01
C PHE A 262 16.07 -10.24 -5.20
N GLY A 263 16.83 -11.30 -4.95
CA GLY A 263 18.28 -11.30 -5.03
C GLY A 263 18.79 -12.45 -5.88
N ASN A 264 20.04 -12.32 -6.32
CA ASN A 264 20.76 -13.37 -7.03
C ASN A 264 22.03 -13.74 -6.27
N ILE A 265 22.58 -14.91 -6.60
CA ILE A 265 23.88 -15.33 -6.09
C ILE A 265 24.94 -15.07 -7.16
N SER A 266 25.99 -14.35 -6.79
CA SER A 266 27.12 -14.05 -7.66
C SER A 266 27.97 -15.30 -7.93
N HIS A 267 28.90 -15.21 -8.89
CA HIS A 267 29.89 -16.27 -9.14
C HIS A 267 30.72 -16.64 -7.89
N ASN A 268 30.92 -15.69 -6.98
CA ASN A 268 31.64 -15.92 -5.73
C ASN A 268 30.75 -16.50 -4.63
N HIS A 269 29.49 -16.81 -4.91
CA HIS A 269 28.47 -17.21 -3.93
C HIS A 269 28.09 -16.11 -2.94
N ASP A 270 28.21 -14.84 -3.34
CA ASP A 270 27.75 -13.72 -2.54
C ASP A 270 26.32 -13.35 -2.93
N VAL A 271 25.50 -12.97 -1.95
CA VAL A 271 24.15 -12.48 -2.23
C VAL A 271 24.25 -11.06 -2.77
N VAL A 272 23.63 -10.83 -3.93
CA VAL A 272 23.47 -9.51 -4.52
C VAL A 272 21.99 -9.15 -4.45
N PHE A 273 21.68 -8.16 -3.62
CA PHE A 273 20.33 -7.69 -3.38
C PHE A 273 20.34 -6.21 -3.01
N ASP A 274 19.46 -5.43 -3.65
CA ASP A 274 19.23 -4.03 -3.28
C ASP A 274 17.78 -3.88 -2.80
N GLN A 275 17.61 -3.31 -1.61
CA GLN A 275 16.28 -2.95 -1.12
C GLN A 275 15.86 -1.64 -1.76
N LYS A 276 14.65 -1.60 -2.34
CA LYS A 276 14.12 -0.42 -3.02
C LYS A 276 12.83 0.05 -2.37
N ILE A 277 12.84 1.28 -1.88
CA ILE A 277 11.70 1.91 -1.20
C ILE A 277 11.19 3.04 -2.09
N SER A 278 9.98 2.89 -2.62
CA SER A 278 9.29 3.87 -3.45
C SER A 278 8.42 4.78 -2.57
N ILE A 279 8.67 6.09 -2.62
CA ILE A 279 7.91 7.13 -1.93
C ILE A 279 7.27 8.02 -2.99
N ILE A 280 5.94 8.18 -2.94
CA ILE A 280 5.20 8.95 -3.94
C ILE A 280 4.72 10.27 -3.33
N PHE A 281 5.01 11.35 -4.03
CA PHE A 281 4.59 12.70 -3.71
C PHE A 281 3.71 13.26 -4.82
N HIS A 282 2.76 14.13 -4.45
CA HIS A 282 2.25 15.09 -5.40
C HIS A 282 3.33 16.14 -5.67
N GLN A 283 3.58 16.48 -6.94
CA GLN A 283 4.68 17.35 -7.35
C GLN A 283 4.66 18.70 -6.62
N LYS A 284 3.47 19.28 -6.45
CA LYS A 284 3.30 20.55 -5.75
C LYS A 284 3.73 20.44 -4.28
N ASN A 285 3.31 19.38 -3.59
CA ASN A 285 3.62 19.17 -2.17
C ASN A 285 5.12 18.93 -1.98
N LEU A 286 5.75 18.22 -2.91
CA LEU A 286 7.20 18.05 -2.93
C LEU A 286 7.94 19.37 -3.13
N SER A 287 7.43 20.24 -4.02
CA SER A 287 8.05 21.53 -4.30
C SER A 287 7.88 22.50 -3.13
N ASP A 288 6.66 22.63 -2.63
CA ASP A 288 6.32 23.54 -1.53
C ASP A 288 6.97 23.11 -0.20
N GLY A 289 7.18 21.80 -0.02
CA GLY A 289 7.75 21.19 1.19
C GLY A 289 9.18 20.66 1.04
N ILE A 290 9.95 21.12 0.04
CA ILE A 290 11.23 20.50 -0.29
C ILE A 290 12.26 20.53 0.85
N GLU A 291 12.30 21.59 1.67
CA GLU A 291 13.32 21.72 2.72
C GLU A 291 13.26 20.62 3.79
N PRO A 292 12.12 20.38 4.48
CA PRO A 292 12.04 19.29 5.45
C PRO A 292 12.24 17.91 4.78
N ILE A 293 11.75 17.72 3.56
CA ILE A 293 11.92 16.47 2.82
C ILE A 293 13.40 16.21 2.51
N PHE A 294 14.12 17.21 2.01
CA PHE A 294 15.54 17.11 1.69
C PHE A 294 16.40 16.88 2.93
N SER A 295 16.08 17.56 4.04
CA SER A 295 16.71 17.33 5.34
C SER A 295 16.57 15.88 5.78
N ASP A 296 15.36 15.33 5.70
CA ASP A 296 15.07 13.94 6.08
C ASP A 296 15.85 12.95 5.21
N PHE A 297 15.81 13.06 3.87
CA PHE A 297 16.57 12.19 2.98
C PHE A 297 18.08 12.27 3.22
N THR A 298 18.61 13.47 3.48
CA THR A 298 20.03 13.66 3.77
C THR A 298 20.44 12.97 5.06
N GLU A 299 19.63 13.09 6.12
CA GLU A 299 19.91 12.44 7.40
C GLU A 299 19.75 10.92 7.29
N ILE A 300 18.76 10.42 6.54
CA ILE A 300 18.60 8.99 6.24
C ILE A 300 19.88 8.44 5.58
N ALA A 301 20.37 9.09 4.51
CA ALA A 301 21.57 8.63 3.81
C ALA A 301 22.80 8.61 4.72
N LYS A 302 23.06 9.70 5.44
CA LYS A 302 24.19 9.81 6.40
C LYS A 302 24.08 8.81 7.54
N LYS A 303 22.87 8.55 8.03
CA LYS A 303 22.64 7.64 9.15
C LYS A 303 22.77 6.19 8.72
N ALA A 304 22.21 5.82 7.58
CA ALA A 304 22.38 4.48 7.01
C ALA A 304 23.85 4.13 6.79
N GLU A 305 24.65 5.05 6.22
CA GLU A 305 26.09 4.84 6.02
C GLU A 305 26.86 4.65 7.33
N ARG A 306 26.59 5.50 8.33
CA ARG A 306 27.19 5.36 9.67
C ARG A 306 26.82 4.02 10.32
N GLU A 307 25.56 3.61 10.24
CA GLU A 307 25.11 2.35 10.85
C GLU A 307 25.64 1.12 10.11
N VAL A 308 25.78 1.17 8.79
CA VAL A 308 26.44 0.10 8.02
C VAL A 308 27.91 -0.03 8.41
N ALA A 309 28.63 1.09 8.53
CA ALA A 309 30.03 1.07 8.99
C ALA A 309 30.14 0.46 10.39
N LEU A 310 29.26 0.85 11.32
CA LEU A 310 29.21 0.29 12.67
C LEU A 310 28.90 -1.22 12.68
N LEU A 311 27.98 -1.69 11.84
CA LEU A 311 27.65 -3.13 11.75
C LEU A 311 28.81 -3.98 11.22
N HIS A 312 29.72 -3.39 10.44
CA HIS A 312 30.96 -4.06 10.03
C HIS A 312 31.99 -4.14 11.16
N GLU A 313 32.04 -3.15 12.06
CA GLU A 313 32.97 -3.09 13.20
C GLU A 313 32.47 -3.89 14.42
N ASP A 314 31.20 -3.72 14.79
CA ASP A 314 30.54 -4.37 15.93
C ASP A 314 29.16 -4.90 15.53
N ARG A 315 29.10 -6.22 15.32
CA ARG A 315 27.91 -6.95 14.87
C ARG A 315 26.80 -7.05 15.91
N LEU A 316 27.06 -6.70 17.17
CA LEU A 316 26.03 -6.66 18.22
C LEU A 316 25.35 -5.30 18.30
N THR A 317 25.83 -4.30 17.54
CA THR A 317 25.23 -2.97 17.49
C THR A 317 23.88 -3.03 16.79
N LEU A 318 22.83 -2.61 17.49
CA LEU A 318 21.51 -2.40 16.89
C LEU A 318 21.45 -1.00 16.30
N GLY A 319 21.50 -0.91 14.97
CA GLY A 319 21.20 0.32 14.26
C GLY A 319 19.71 0.67 14.35
N GLU A 320 19.40 1.95 14.29
CA GLU A 320 18.03 2.44 14.31
C GLU A 320 17.37 2.26 12.95
N LEU A 321 18.08 2.57 11.86
CA LEU A 321 17.60 2.44 10.47
C LEU A 321 18.09 1.17 9.77
N VAL A 322 19.23 0.63 10.19
CA VAL A 322 19.81 -0.58 9.59
C VAL A 322 19.99 -1.65 10.66
N LYS A 323 19.53 -2.87 10.39
CA LYS A 323 19.73 -4.03 11.27
C LYS A 323 20.31 -5.23 10.53
N SER A 324 20.99 -6.11 11.24
CA SER A 324 21.41 -7.40 10.67
C SER A 324 20.21 -8.35 10.59
N GLU A 325 20.06 -9.02 9.46
CA GLU A 325 19.05 -10.05 9.23
C GLU A 325 19.67 -11.28 8.56
N SER A 326 19.09 -12.43 8.85
CA SER A 326 19.57 -13.71 8.33
C SER A 326 18.97 -14.03 6.95
N ALA A 327 19.83 -14.56 6.08
CA ALA A 327 19.45 -15.16 4.80
C ALA A 327 20.19 -16.49 4.60
N ASN A 328 19.68 -17.32 3.71
CA ASN A 328 20.33 -18.59 3.37
C ASN A 328 20.17 -18.93 1.89
N ALA A 329 21.10 -19.72 1.38
CA ALA A 329 21.04 -20.27 0.05
C ALA A 329 21.32 -21.77 0.06
N SER A 330 20.60 -22.51 -0.76
CA SER A 330 20.77 -23.95 -0.93
C SER A 330 20.85 -24.33 -2.41
N PHE A 331 21.72 -25.28 -2.75
CA PHE A 331 21.84 -25.77 -4.12
C PHE A 331 20.85 -26.92 -4.34
N ILE A 332 19.89 -26.73 -5.24
CA ILE A 332 18.87 -27.71 -5.58
C ILE A 332 19.39 -28.57 -6.73
N THR A 333 19.56 -29.87 -6.48
CA THR A 333 20.10 -30.84 -7.45
C THR A 333 19.05 -31.78 -8.05
N ASN A 334 17.86 -31.86 -7.45
CA ASN A 334 16.83 -32.85 -7.81
C ASN A 334 15.90 -32.38 -8.94
N VAL A 335 16.40 -31.54 -9.84
CA VAL A 335 15.67 -30.94 -10.97
C VAL A 335 16.56 -30.99 -12.22
N ASP A 336 15.96 -30.97 -13.41
CA ASP A 336 16.69 -31.11 -14.68
C ASP A 336 17.82 -30.08 -14.87
N ASN A 337 17.67 -28.88 -14.28
CA ASN A 337 18.69 -27.84 -14.27
C ASN A 337 18.98 -27.41 -12.83
N PRO A 338 20.07 -27.91 -12.20
CA PRO A 338 20.44 -27.53 -10.84
C PRO A 338 20.65 -26.03 -10.68
N PHE A 339 20.15 -25.46 -9.60
CA PHE A 339 20.24 -24.02 -9.35
C PHE A 339 20.34 -23.71 -7.86
N TRP A 340 20.86 -22.53 -7.54
CA TRP A 340 20.85 -22.00 -6.18
C TRP A 340 19.49 -21.38 -5.86
N SER A 341 18.83 -21.87 -4.82
CA SER A 341 17.66 -21.26 -4.22
C SER A 341 18.09 -20.35 -3.07
N LEU A 342 17.67 -19.09 -3.14
CA LEU A 342 17.97 -18.06 -2.14
C LEU A 342 16.71 -17.75 -1.33
N ASN A 343 16.82 -17.81 0.00
CA ASN A 343 15.78 -17.37 0.92
C ASN A 343 16.20 -16.07 1.61
N ILE A 344 15.56 -14.98 1.19
CA ILE A 344 15.75 -13.61 1.70
C ILE A 344 14.44 -12.98 2.16
N SER A 345 13.41 -13.80 2.45
CA SER A 345 12.09 -13.27 2.82
C SER A 345 12.10 -12.41 4.09
N ASN A 346 13.04 -12.68 5.01
CA ASN A 346 13.27 -11.89 6.23
C ASN A 346 13.67 -10.43 5.95
N LEU A 347 14.17 -10.14 4.73
CA LEU A 347 14.52 -8.78 4.32
C LEU A 347 13.29 -7.92 3.98
N ASN A 348 12.12 -8.52 3.76
CA ASN A 348 10.88 -7.78 3.55
C ASN A 348 10.39 -7.15 4.86
N THR A 349 9.84 -5.93 4.80
CA THR A 349 9.24 -5.31 5.99
C THR A 349 7.93 -6.04 6.35
N PRO A 350 7.80 -6.61 7.57
CA PRO A 350 6.56 -7.22 8.01
C PRO A 350 5.44 -6.19 8.05
N LEU A 351 4.28 -6.50 7.48
CA LEU A 351 3.17 -5.54 7.39
C LEU A 351 2.67 -5.11 8.78
N GLU A 352 2.69 -6.02 9.75
CA GLU A 352 2.34 -5.71 11.16
C GLU A 352 3.33 -4.79 11.88
N SER A 353 4.52 -4.56 11.32
CA SER A 353 5.54 -3.72 11.94
C SER A 353 5.39 -2.22 11.60
N VAL A 354 4.52 -1.89 10.64
CA VAL A 354 4.31 -0.52 10.16
C VAL A 354 2.88 -0.06 10.45
N ASP A 355 2.74 0.81 11.45
CA ASP A 355 1.46 1.41 11.81
C ASP A 355 1.08 2.66 10.98
N SER A 356 1.97 3.08 10.07
CA SER A 356 1.77 4.28 9.24
C SER A 356 0.81 4.01 8.09
N ILE A 357 -0.25 4.81 7.95
CA ILE A 357 -1.23 4.69 6.84
C ILE A 357 -0.58 4.93 5.46
N GLU A 358 0.53 5.65 5.42
CA GLU A 358 1.32 5.92 4.23
C GLU A 358 1.94 4.64 3.66
N PHE A 359 2.16 3.59 4.47
CA PHE A 359 2.79 2.36 3.98
C PHE A 359 1.78 1.42 3.32
N TRP A 360 1.91 1.23 2.01
CA TRP A 360 1.00 0.43 1.18
C TRP A 360 1.57 -0.97 0.88
N GLY A 361 2.58 -1.39 1.65
CA GLY A 361 3.21 -2.70 1.55
C GLY A 361 4.11 -2.86 0.32
N HIS A 362 4.10 -4.05 -0.27
CA HIS A 362 5.00 -4.42 -1.35
C HIS A 362 4.38 -4.14 -2.72
N ARG A 363 5.12 -3.42 -3.57
CA ARG A 363 4.76 -3.12 -4.96
C ARG A 363 5.12 -4.29 -5.86
N TYR A 364 4.10 -4.87 -6.49
CA TYR A 364 4.24 -5.80 -7.60
C TYR A 364 3.90 -5.10 -8.92
N HIS A 365 4.26 -5.70 -10.06
CA HIS A 365 3.67 -5.32 -11.34
C HIS A 365 2.19 -5.72 -11.33
N PHE A 366 1.31 -4.82 -10.87
CA PHE A 366 -0.12 -5.07 -10.84
C PHE A 366 -0.65 -5.06 -12.28
N SER A 367 -1.04 -6.22 -12.80
CA SER A 367 -1.49 -6.36 -14.19
C SER A 367 -2.98 -6.09 -14.38
N SER A 368 -3.82 -6.09 -13.33
CA SER A 368 -5.27 -5.86 -13.49
C SER A 368 -6.10 -5.51 -12.24
N ASN A 369 -5.61 -5.69 -11.00
CA ASN A 369 -6.49 -5.70 -9.82
C ASN A 369 -5.83 -5.06 -8.58
N PHE A 370 -5.38 -3.80 -8.66
CA PHE A 370 -4.68 -3.11 -7.57
C PHE A 370 -5.45 -3.15 -6.23
N VAL A 371 -6.76 -2.95 -6.23
CA VAL A 371 -7.58 -2.91 -4.99
C VAL A 371 -7.75 -4.28 -4.33
N THR A 372 -7.57 -5.38 -5.08
CA THR A 372 -7.78 -6.75 -4.57
C THR A 372 -6.54 -7.63 -4.53
N ASP A 373 -5.45 -7.22 -5.18
CA ASP A 373 -4.21 -8.01 -5.31
C ASP A 373 -3.04 -7.46 -4.46
N THR A 374 -3.27 -6.34 -3.79
CA THR A 374 -2.29 -5.68 -2.92
C THR A 374 -2.45 -6.09 -1.47
N ASN A 375 -1.34 -6.47 -0.84
CA ASN A 375 -1.44 -7.14 0.44
C ASN A 375 -1.96 -6.25 1.58
N HIS A 376 -1.79 -4.90 1.64
CA HIS A 376 -2.34 -4.03 2.73
C HIS A 376 -2.43 -2.50 2.41
N TYR A 377 -3.41 -1.83 3.06
CA TYR A 377 -3.71 -0.40 3.41
C TYR A 377 -3.52 0.79 2.42
N PRO A 378 -4.41 1.83 2.41
CA PRO A 378 -5.57 2.17 3.27
C PRO A 378 -6.88 1.33 3.13
N TRP A 379 -6.89 0.26 2.36
CA TRP A 379 -8.04 -0.62 2.12
C TRP A 379 -7.93 -1.99 2.82
N MET A 380 -8.97 -2.80 2.68
CA MET A 380 -9.10 -4.10 3.33
C MET A 380 -8.16 -5.13 2.67
N PRO A 381 -7.41 -5.96 3.43
CA PRO A 381 -6.35 -6.83 2.88
C PRO A 381 -6.82 -7.88 1.86
N THR A 382 -5.94 -8.26 0.93
CA THR A 382 -6.14 -9.38 -0.01
C THR A 382 -6.54 -10.68 0.66
N ALA A 383 -6.13 -10.91 1.92
CA ALA A 383 -6.47 -12.13 2.67
C ALA A 383 -7.98 -12.38 2.75
N VAL A 384 -8.82 -11.34 2.65
CA VAL A 384 -10.29 -11.45 2.62
C VAL A 384 -10.80 -11.91 1.24
N SER A 385 -10.04 -11.64 0.19
CA SER A 385 -10.34 -12.00 -1.20
C SER A 385 -9.59 -13.25 -1.69
N LYS A 386 -8.61 -13.74 -0.91
CA LYS A 386 -7.93 -15.01 -1.16
C LYS A 386 -8.77 -16.14 -0.57
N PRO A 387 -9.29 -17.05 -1.39
CA PRO A 387 -9.94 -18.23 -0.85
C PRO A 387 -8.92 -19.03 -0.03
N ALA A 388 -9.30 -19.57 1.13
CA ALA A 388 -8.43 -20.41 1.96
C ALA A 388 -7.87 -21.64 1.21
N TRP A 389 -8.46 -21.96 0.06
CA TRP A 389 -8.11 -23.05 -0.83
C TRP A 389 -7.25 -22.65 -2.05
N ALA A 390 -7.02 -21.36 -2.27
CA ALA A 390 -6.03 -20.89 -3.24
C ALA A 390 -4.63 -20.97 -2.63
N GLY A 391 -4.22 -22.17 -2.25
CA GLY A 391 -2.83 -22.50 -1.99
C GLY A 391 -2.15 -22.83 -3.30
N ILE A 392 -1.15 -22.01 -3.69
CA ILE A 392 0.18 -22.36 -4.21
C ILE A 392 0.91 -21.03 -4.45
#